data_AF-A0A284VTF4-F1
#
_entry.id   AF-A0A284VTF4-F1
#
_cell.length_a   1.000
_cell.length_b   1.000
_cell.length_c   1.000
_cell.angle_alpha   90.00
_cell.angle_beta   90.00
_cell.angle_gamma   90.00
#
_symmetry.space_group_name_H-M   'P 1'
#
loop_
_entity.id
_entity.type
_entity.pdbx_description
1 polymer ?
#
loop_
_entity_poly.entity_id
_entity_poly.type
_entity_poly.pdbx_seq_one_letter_code
_entity_poly.pdbx_strand_id
1 'polypeptide(L)'
;MLIHDILRLESSDNIYFVEESYAALKNNTLSLQYLKNILKEPPDELNGVEDESGNIIGLALFNPETEEFPAFWAVFTSLVSSIPAPNGSSRRFSDLAGSLKLDQVHKTTYKEFNTAIIEYYSLTLVNRQLCEGCRISKEPYGMVYIESRKSRLTELLGKYELRGDILEICCGNGMSTLPLHELGYSPLTIDDDKCQICQGLEHEALHPEKTIVLDATNLSQFFREGSFDTVAGFMLGTIYTFNKDIWEKMVSEAVRLLKPGGMMLLTVNKREEMEILKSVLDMTRMKGDIIDNTDDKGIYDQWVYVGTG
;
A
#
# COMPACT_ATOMS: atom_id res chain seq x y z
N MET A 1 -17.42 2.61 -4.63
CA MET A 1 -16.16 2.22 -3.95
C MET A 1 -16.53 1.20 -2.89
N LEU A 2 -15.64 0.31 -2.50
CA LEU A 2 -15.86 -0.72 -1.48
C LEU A 2 -16.32 -0.12 -0.14
N ILE A 3 -15.87 1.10 0.18
CA ILE A 3 -16.31 1.82 1.38
C ILE A 3 -17.82 2.16 1.34
N HIS A 4 -18.39 2.44 0.16
CA HIS A 4 -19.83 2.64 0.01
C HIS A 4 -20.60 1.36 0.37
N ASP A 5 -20.10 0.21 -0.08
CA ASP A 5 -20.75 -1.08 0.20
C ASP A 5 -20.73 -1.40 1.70
N ILE A 6 -19.59 -1.17 2.38
CA ILE A 6 -19.45 -1.37 3.83
C ILE A 6 -20.43 -0.47 4.60
N LEU A 7 -20.50 0.81 4.22
CA LEU A 7 -21.36 1.80 4.87
C LEU A 7 -22.81 1.78 4.34
N ARG A 8 -23.15 0.90 3.38
CA ARG A 8 -24.47 0.81 2.74
C ARG A 8 -24.95 2.16 2.18
N LEU A 9 -24.03 2.89 1.56
CA LEU A 9 -24.26 4.19 0.94
C LEU A 9 -24.54 4.01 -0.55
N GLU A 10 -25.23 4.98 -1.15
CA GLU A 10 -25.42 5.03 -2.59
C GLU A 10 -24.12 5.42 -3.29
N SER A 11 -23.89 4.95 -4.52
CA SER A 11 -22.66 5.27 -5.26
C SER A 11 -22.48 6.78 -5.53
N SER A 12 -23.55 7.56 -5.44
CA SER A 12 -23.54 9.02 -5.58
C SER A 12 -23.16 9.77 -4.31
N ASP A 13 -23.12 9.10 -3.15
CA ASP A 13 -22.81 9.76 -1.89
C ASP A 13 -21.33 10.15 -1.84
N ASN A 14 -21.07 11.41 -1.48
CA ASN A 14 -19.70 11.89 -1.30
C ASN A 14 -19.12 11.32 0.00
N ILE A 15 -17.87 10.86 -0.05
CA ILE A 15 -17.18 10.29 1.10
C ILE A 15 -15.73 10.76 1.16
N TYR A 16 -15.28 11.11 2.37
CA TYR A 16 -13.95 11.62 2.60
C TYR A 16 -13.32 10.98 3.83
N PHE A 17 -12.16 10.35 3.66
CA PHE A 17 -11.31 10.05 4.81
C PHE A 17 -10.64 11.34 5.28
N VAL A 18 -10.59 11.54 6.60
CA VAL A 18 -10.10 12.80 7.18
C VAL A 18 -8.58 12.94 7.09
N GLU A 19 -7.83 11.85 7.06
CA GLU A 19 -6.38 11.91 6.82
C GLU A 19 -6.06 12.01 5.32
N GLU A 20 -4.97 12.69 4.99
CA GLU A 20 -4.54 12.96 3.60
C GLU A 20 -3.92 11.75 2.87
N SER A 21 -3.58 10.68 3.58
CA SER A 21 -2.97 9.48 2.99
C SER A 21 -3.10 8.25 3.88
N TYR A 22 -2.92 7.07 3.29
CA TYR A 22 -2.79 5.82 4.03
C TYR A 22 -1.68 5.89 5.08
N ALA A 23 -0.55 6.52 4.77
CA ALA A 23 0.55 6.69 5.72
C ALA A 23 0.17 7.58 6.90
N ALA A 24 -0.57 8.67 6.67
CA ALA A 24 -1.04 9.59 7.71
C ALA A 24 -2.00 8.93 8.73
N LEU A 25 -2.76 7.91 8.30
CA LEU A 25 -3.60 7.10 9.19
C LEU A 25 -2.82 6.41 10.30
N LYS A 26 -1.49 6.25 10.18
CA LYS A 26 -0.66 5.68 11.24
C LYS A 26 -0.72 6.49 12.53
N ASN A 27 -0.81 7.81 12.41
CA ASN A 27 -0.89 8.73 13.56
C ASN A 27 -2.29 9.33 13.74
N ASN A 28 -3.12 9.32 12.70
CA ASN A 28 -4.52 9.78 12.65
C ASN A 28 -4.77 11.11 13.41
N THR A 29 -3.85 12.06 13.28
CA THR A 29 -3.82 13.28 14.06
C THR A 29 -5.03 14.16 13.78
N LEU A 30 -5.43 14.31 12.52
CA LEU A 30 -6.59 15.11 12.13
C LEU A 30 -7.87 14.47 12.66
N SER A 31 -8.01 13.16 12.47
CA SER A 31 -9.15 12.37 12.95
C SER A 31 -9.37 12.57 14.45
N LEU A 32 -8.31 12.46 15.26
CA LEU A 32 -8.39 12.67 16.70
C LEU A 32 -8.73 14.11 17.10
N GLN A 33 -8.35 15.10 16.30
CA GLN A 33 -8.74 16.49 16.54
C GLN A 33 -10.23 16.71 16.26
N TYR A 34 -10.72 16.20 15.14
CA TYR A 34 -12.14 16.27 14.76
C TYR A 34 -13.03 15.55 15.77
N LEU A 35 -12.71 14.31 16.13
CA LEU A 35 -13.50 13.51 17.07
C LEU A 35 -13.62 14.15 18.47
N LYS A 36 -12.60 14.90 18.91
CA LYS A 36 -12.68 15.68 20.17
C LYS A 36 -13.68 16.83 20.11
N ASN A 37 -13.89 17.42 18.94
CA ASN A 37 -14.88 18.48 18.76
C ASN A 37 -16.29 17.88 18.68
N ILE A 38 -16.43 16.74 17.98
CA ILE A 38 -17.67 15.95 17.88
C ILE A 38 -18.19 15.53 19.27
N LEU A 39 -17.31 15.25 20.23
CA LEU A 39 -17.73 14.97 21.61
C LEU A 39 -18.40 16.16 22.32
N LYS A 40 -18.07 17.38 21.95
CA LYS A 40 -18.63 18.60 22.56
C LYS A 40 -19.97 18.95 21.91
N GLU A 41 -20.06 18.76 20.60
CA GLU A 41 -21.22 19.03 19.77
C GLU A 41 -21.54 17.76 18.96
N PRO A 42 -22.35 16.85 19.54
CA PRO A 42 -22.68 15.60 18.88
C PRO A 42 -23.41 15.85 17.55
N PRO A 43 -23.09 15.06 16.52
CA PRO A 43 -23.68 15.19 15.20
C PRO A 43 -25.08 14.56 15.16
N ASP A 44 -25.81 14.86 14.08
CA ASP A 44 -27.15 14.30 13.85
C ASP A 44 -27.11 12.81 13.49
N GLU A 45 -26.08 12.36 12.76
CA GLU A 45 -25.94 10.96 12.37
C GLU A 45 -24.47 10.50 12.41
N LEU A 46 -24.20 9.48 13.22
CA LEU A 46 -22.88 8.88 13.39
C LEU A 46 -22.96 7.35 13.38
N ASN A 47 -22.32 6.75 12.38
CA ASN A 47 -22.29 5.30 12.20
C ASN A 47 -20.92 4.73 12.56
N GLY A 48 -20.90 3.52 13.13
CA GLY A 48 -19.68 2.77 13.43
C GLY A 48 -19.37 1.70 12.39
N VAL A 49 -18.10 1.36 12.25
CA VAL A 49 -17.62 0.18 11.51
C VAL A 49 -16.97 -0.76 12.51
N GLU A 50 -17.52 -1.97 12.64
CA GLU A 50 -17.09 -3.02 13.57
C GLU A 50 -16.39 -4.16 12.81
N ASP A 51 -15.23 -4.59 13.32
CA ASP A 51 -14.47 -5.72 12.78
C ASP A 51 -15.02 -7.09 13.26
N GLU A 52 -14.44 -8.17 12.74
CA GLU A 52 -14.82 -9.54 13.12
C GLU A 52 -14.54 -9.90 14.59
N SER A 53 -13.76 -9.08 15.30
CA SER A 53 -13.45 -9.22 16.73
C SER A 53 -14.36 -8.37 17.63
N GLY A 54 -15.30 -7.61 17.04
CA GLY A 54 -16.20 -6.72 17.77
C GLY A 54 -15.58 -5.37 18.15
N ASN A 55 -14.46 -4.98 17.55
CA ASN A 55 -13.84 -3.67 17.78
C ASN A 55 -14.39 -2.64 16.79
N ILE A 56 -14.69 -1.43 17.27
CA ILE A 56 -14.98 -0.29 16.40
C ILE A 56 -13.67 0.20 15.77
N ILE A 57 -13.49 -0.11 14.48
CA ILE A 57 -12.30 0.21 13.68
C ILE A 57 -12.49 1.45 12.80
N GLY A 58 -13.72 1.91 12.64
CA GLY A 58 -14.06 3.12 11.89
C GLY A 58 -15.30 3.82 12.41
N LEU A 59 -15.42 5.10 12.09
CA LEU A 59 -16.60 5.94 12.32
C LEU A 59 -16.92 6.69 11.03
N ALA A 60 -18.20 6.83 10.71
CA ALA A 60 -18.69 7.58 9.57
C ALA A 60 -19.70 8.61 10.05
N LEU A 61 -19.36 9.88 9.87
CA LEU A 61 -20.17 11.04 10.25
C LEU A 61 -20.86 11.61 9.01
N PHE A 62 -22.19 11.73 9.03
CA PHE A 62 -22.88 12.46 7.98
C PHE A 62 -22.78 13.97 8.21
N ASN A 63 -22.41 14.70 7.15
CA ASN A 63 -22.39 16.16 7.12
C ASN A 63 -23.46 16.60 6.11
N PRO A 64 -24.51 17.31 6.55
CA PRO A 64 -25.57 17.76 5.65
C PRO A 64 -25.07 18.80 4.65
N GLU A 65 -25.81 18.97 3.57
CA GLU A 65 -25.53 19.98 2.55
C GLU A 65 -25.56 21.39 3.14
N THR A 66 -24.63 22.24 2.68
CA THR A 66 -24.52 23.65 3.03
C THR A 66 -24.44 24.50 1.75
N GLU A 67 -24.50 25.83 1.87
CA GLU A 67 -24.31 26.72 0.72
C GLU A 67 -22.92 26.57 0.06
N GLU A 68 -21.92 26.09 0.81
CA GLU A 68 -20.53 25.98 0.35
C GLU A 68 -20.17 24.56 -0.12
N PHE A 69 -20.81 23.52 0.43
CA PHE A 69 -20.44 22.13 0.19
C PHE A 69 -21.67 21.22 0.06
N PRO A 70 -21.66 20.25 -0.89
CA PRO A 70 -22.68 19.22 -0.96
C PRO A 70 -22.62 18.32 0.28
N ALA A 71 -23.69 17.58 0.56
CA ALA A 71 -23.70 16.60 1.64
C ALA A 71 -22.61 15.53 1.44
N PHE A 72 -21.98 15.09 2.53
CA PHE A 72 -20.91 14.11 2.50
C PHE A 72 -20.73 13.33 3.80
N TRP A 73 -20.08 12.17 3.71
CA TRP A 73 -19.68 11.35 4.84
C TRP A 73 -18.20 11.54 5.17
N ALA A 74 -17.89 11.97 6.39
CA ALA A 74 -16.53 12.01 6.91
C ALA A 74 -16.20 10.68 7.60
N VAL A 75 -15.16 9.99 7.13
CA VAL A 75 -14.72 8.70 7.65
C VAL A 75 -13.45 8.86 8.48
N PHE A 76 -13.49 8.29 9.68
CA PHE A 76 -12.39 8.23 10.62
C PHE A 76 -12.03 6.77 10.86
N THR A 77 -10.75 6.46 11.03
CA THR A 77 -10.33 5.09 11.36
C THR A 77 -9.08 5.04 12.24
N SER A 78 -9.01 3.99 13.06
CA SER A 78 -7.81 3.59 13.79
C SER A 78 -7.12 2.36 13.19
N LEU A 79 -7.62 1.83 12.07
CA LEU A 79 -7.18 0.55 11.53
C LEU A 79 -5.66 0.52 11.31
N VAL A 80 -5.09 1.50 10.62
CA VAL A 80 -3.64 1.57 10.36
C VAL A 80 -2.84 1.92 11.61
N SER A 81 -3.37 2.73 12.52
CA SER A 81 -2.72 3.05 13.80
C SER A 81 -2.77 1.91 14.83
N SER A 82 -3.62 0.90 14.58
CA SER A 82 -3.78 -0.29 15.43
C SER A 82 -2.81 -1.42 15.09
N ILE A 83 -2.13 -1.36 13.94
CA ILE A 83 -1.20 -2.40 13.46
C ILE A 83 0.22 -1.86 13.27
N PRO A 84 1.28 -2.69 13.36
CA PRO A 84 1.25 -4.11 13.77
C PRO A 84 0.85 -4.31 15.23
N ALA A 85 0.99 -3.27 16.06
CA ALA A 85 0.48 -3.21 17.41
C ALA A 85 -0.17 -1.84 17.67
N PRO A 86 -1.19 -1.76 18.54
CA PRO A 86 -1.85 -0.50 18.85
C PRO A 86 -0.90 0.56 19.39
N ASN A 87 -0.81 1.69 18.70
CA ASN A 87 -0.08 2.86 19.19
C ASN A 87 -0.95 3.78 20.06
N GLY A 88 -0.42 4.93 20.50
CA GLY A 88 -1.18 5.88 21.32
C GLY A 88 -2.40 6.48 20.62
N SER A 89 -2.32 6.60 19.29
CA SER A 89 -3.37 7.15 18.44
C SER A 89 -4.58 6.22 18.32
N SER A 90 -4.37 4.93 18.07
CA SER A 90 -5.46 3.93 18.05
C SER A 90 -6.17 3.78 19.40
N ARG A 91 -5.42 3.82 20.53
CA ARG A 91 -6.02 3.81 21.87
C ARG A 91 -6.93 5.01 22.11
N ARG A 92 -6.45 6.22 21.80
CA ARG A 92 -7.25 7.45 21.90
C ARG A 92 -8.49 7.40 21.02
N PHE A 93 -8.36 6.89 19.80
CA PHE A 93 -9.52 6.70 18.92
C PHE A 93 -10.56 5.77 19.56
N SER A 94 -10.11 4.64 20.12
CA SER A 94 -11.00 3.67 20.78
C SER A 94 -11.72 4.27 21.98
N ASP A 95 -11.02 5.06 22.81
CA ASP A 95 -11.61 5.76 23.96
C ASP A 95 -12.69 6.77 23.52
N LEU A 96 -12.42 7.53 22.44
CA LEU A 96 -13.35 8.49 21.87
C LEU A 96 -14.57 7.77 21.26
N ALA A 97 -14.35 6.73 20.45
CA ALA A 97 -15.40 5.95 19.82
C ALA A 97 -16.33 5.30 20.85
N GLY A 98 -15.78 4.75 21.94
CA GLY A 98 -16.57 4.16 23.03
C GLY A 98 -17.39 5.16 23.84
N SER A 99 -17.09 6.46 23.73
CA SER A 99 -17.84 7.54 24.39
C SER A 99 -18.94 8.14 23.51
N LEU A 100 -18.95 7.81 22.22
CA LEU A 100 -19.90 8.33 21.25
C LEU A 100 -21.14 7.42 21.16
N LYS A 101 -22.30 8.03 21.01
CA LYS A 101 -23.53 7.30 20.68
C LYS A 101 -23.55 7.06 19.18
N LEU A 102 -23.66 5.81 18.77
CA LEU A 102 -23.74 5.41 17.36
C LEU A 102 -25.20 5.13 16.98
N ASP A 103 -25.62 5.61 15.82
CA ASP A 103 -26.96 5.38 15.27
C ASP A 103 -27.05 4.01 14.59
N GLN A 104 -26.00 3.62 13.86
CA GLN A 104 -25.87 2.31 13.25
C GLN A 104 -24.44 1.75 13.38
N VAL A 105 -24.32 0.42 13.36
CA VAL A 105 -23.03 -0.27 13.30
C VAL A 105 -23.00 -1.20 12.09
N HIS A 106 -22.02 -0.98 11.21
CA HIS A 106 -21.77 -1.76 10.02
C HIS A 106 -20.68 -2.80 10.30
N LYS A 107 -20.98 -4.06 10.02
CA LYS A 107 -20.04 -5.17 10.25
C LYS A 107 -19.24 -5.47 9.00
N THR A 108 -17.95 -5.64 9.15
CA THR A 108 -17.01 -6.03 8.08
C THR A 108 -15.83 -6.78 8.70
N THR A 109 -14.88 -7.21 7.89
CA THR A 109 -13.60 -7.72 8.38
C THR A 109 -12.52 -6.64 8.36
N TYR A 110 -11.48 -6.80 9.17
CA TYR A 110 -10.26 -6.00 9.12
C TYR A 110 -9.72 -5.92 7.68
N LYS A 111 -9.69 -7.07 6.98
CA LYS A 111 -9.15 -7.16 5.63
C LYS A 111 -9.98 -6.35 4.63
N GLU A 112 -11.31 -6.53 4.64
CA GLU A 112 -12.22 -5.81 3.76
C GLU A 112 -12.16 -4.29 3.99
N PHE A 113 -12.17 -3.85 5.25
CA PHE A 113 -12.08 -2.42 5.55
C PHE A 113 -10.73 -1.84 5.14
N ASN A 114 -9.63 -2.56 5.37
CA ASN A 114 -8.31 -2.11 4.91
C ASN A 114 -8.24 -2.02 3.38
N THR A 115 -8.79 -2.99 2.67
CA THR A 115 -8.88 -2.96 1.21
C THR A 115 -9.71 -1.77 0.71
N ALA A 116 -10.82 -1.43 1.38
CA ALA A 116 -11.62 -0.25 1.06
C ALA A 116 -10.87 1.08 1.32
N ILE A 117 -10.06 1.14 2.38
CA ILE A 117 -9.19 2.31 2.67
C ILE A 117 -8.14 2.47 1.56
N ILE A 118 -7.49 1.38 1.15
CA ILE A 118 -6.48 1.36 0.09
C ILE A 118 -7.10 1.83 -1.24
N GLU A 119 -8.24 1.25 -1.61
CA GLU A 119 -8.99 1.65 -2.81
C GLU A 119 -9.35 3.14 -2.79
N TYR A 120 -9.86 3.65 -1.67
CA TYR A 120 -10.21 5.05 -1.51
C TYR A 120 -9.02 5.98 -1.80
N TYR A 121 -7.86 5.74 -1.20
CA TYR A 121 -6.69 6.60 -1.42
C TYR A 121 -6.16 6.51 -2.84
N SER A 122 -6.19 5.32 -3.45
CA SER A 122 -5.81 5.14 -4.86
C SER A 122 -6.74 5.87 -5.82
N LEU A 123 -8.06 5.77 -5.63
CA LEU A 123 -9.03 6.47 -6.48
C LEU A 123 -8.96 7.98 -6.29
N THR A 124 -8.81 8.45 -5.06
CA THR A 124 -8.63 9.87 -4.73
C THR A 124 -7.35 10.43 -5.38
N LEU A 125 -6.29 9.62 -5.46
CA LEU A 125 -5.06 9.96 -6.18
C LEU A 125 -5.30 10.09 -7.69
N VAL A 126 -5.92 9.11 -8.33
CA VAL A 126 -6.21 9.12 -9.80
C VAL A 126 -7.17 10.24 -10.19
N ASN A 127 -8.16 10.52 -9.35
CA ASN A 127 -9.09 11.65 -9.53
C ASN A 127 -8.40 13.01 -9.29
N ARG A 128 -7.07 13.00 -9.14
CA ARG A 128 -6.16 14.14 -8.97
C ARG A 128 -6.40 14.97 -7.71
N GLN A 129 -7.28 14.54 -6.81
CA GLN A 129 -7.57 15.21 -5.54
C GLN A 129 -6.37 15.16 -4.58
N LEU A 130 -5.59 14.07 -4.62
CA LEU A 130 -4.35 13.93 -3.86
C LEU A 130 -3.10 14.06 -4.74
N CYS A 131 -3.21 14.56 -5.97
CA CYS A 131 -2.08 14.74 -6.89
C CYS A 131 -1.45 16.14 -6.88
N GLU A 132 -1.78 17.02 -5.94
CA GLU A 132 -1.18 18.37 -5.88
C GLU A 132 0.35 18.29 -5.95
N GLY A 133 0.95 19.00 -6.91
CA GLY A 133 2.39 18.97 -7.20
C GLY A 133 2.83 17.99 -8.28
N CYS A 134 2.01 16.99 -8.64
CA CYS A 134 2.29 16.11 -9.78
C CYS A 134 1.94 16.82 -11.10
N ARG A 135 2.88 17.62 -11.60
CA ARG A 135 2.71 18.40 -12.85
C ARG A 135 2.92 17.58 -14.12
N ILE A 136 2.93 16.26 -14.02
CA ILE A 136 3.22 15.35 -15.13
C ILE A 136 1.89 15.01 -15.79
N SER A 137 1.76 15.33 -17.09
CA SER A 137 0.64 14.86 -17.91
C SER A 137 0.59 13.34 -17.93
N LYS A 138 -0.57 12.75 -18.20
CA LYS A 138 -0.68 11.30 -18.44
C LYS A 138 0.37 10.86 -19.47
N GLU A 139 1.20 9.89 -19.09
CA GLU A 139 2.25 9.36 -19.94
C GLU A 139 1.65 8.50 -21.07
N PRO A 140 2.37 8.29 -22.19
CA PRO A 140 1.96 7.29 -23.16
C PRO A 140 1.99 5.89 -22.53
N TYR A 141 1.06 5.00 -22.90
CA TYR A 141 1.00 3.63 -22.37
C TYR A 141 2.31 2.85 -22.53
N GLY A 142 3.12 3.14 -23.56
CA GLY A 142 4.45 2.55 -23.75
C GLY A 142 5.47 2.87 -22.65
N MET A 143 5.18 3.81 -21.74
CA MET A 143 5.97 4.09 -20.54
C MET A 143 5.63 3.14 -19.38
N VAL A 144 4.50 2.43 -19.47
CA VAL A 144 4.05 1.43 -18.50
C VAL A 144 4.16 0.00 -19.08
N TYR A 145 4.07 -0.14 -20.40
CA TYR A 145 4.17 -1.44 -21.07
C TYR A 145 5.37 -1.52 -22.00
N ILE A 146 6.30 -2.44 -21.70
CA ILE A 146 7.44 -2.77 -22.56
C ILE A 146 7.45 -4.29 -22.79
N GLU A 147 7.20 -4.71 -24.03
CA GLU A 147 7.09 -6.12 -24.42
C GLU A 147 8.34 -6.94 -24.05
N SER A 148 9.53 -6.40 -24.29
CA SER A 148 10.78 -7.10 -23.96
C SER A 148 10.95 -7.33 -22.46
N ARG A 149 10.53 -6.36 -21.63
CA ARG A 149 10.55 -6.49 -20.17
C ARG A 149 9.50 -7.49 -19.70
N LYS A 150 8.28 -7.43 -20.23
CA LYS A 150 7.23 -8.42 -19.95
C LYS A 150 7.69 -9.84 -20.25
N SER A 151 8.19 -10.09 -21.46
CA SER A 151 8.68 -11.42 -21.85
C SER A 151 9.76 -11.94 -20.90
N ARG A 152 10.63 -11.04 -20.43
CA ARG A 152 11.71 -11.36 -19.50
C ARG A 152 11.20 -11.70 -18.10
N LEU A 153 10.29 -10.90 -17.57
CA LEU A 153 9.64 -11.18 -16.27
C LEU A 153 8.86 -12.49 -16.33
N THR A 154 8.13 -12.75 -17.41
CA THR A 154 7.43 -14.03 -17.60
C THR A 154 8.38 -15.23 -17.60
N GLU A 155 9.53 -15.14 -18.29
CA GLU A 155 10.53 -16.20 -18.25
C GLU A 155 11.10 -16.40 -16.84
N LEU A 156 11.40 -15.31 -16.14
CA LEU A 156 11.93 -15.37 -14.78
C LEU A 156 10.94 -16.02 -13.82
N LEU A 157 9.67 -15.63 -13.89
CA LEU A 157 8.59 -16.14 -13.04
C LEU A 157 8.19 -17.59 -13.40
N GLY A 158 8.44 -18.03 -14.63
CA GLY A 158 8.35 -19.45 -15.01
C GLY A 158 9.43 -20.32 -14.36
N LYS A 159 10.54 -19.74 -13.90
CA LYS A 159 11.60 -20.43 -13.14
C LYS A 159 11.39 -20.30 -11.62
N TYR A 160 10.88 -19.16 -11.18
CA TYR A 160 10.75 -18.78 -9.77
C TYR A 160 9.33 -18.27 -9.48
N GLU A 161 8.39 -19.19 -9.31
CA GLU A 161 6.99 -18.86 -9.03
C GLU A 161 6.83 -18.15 -7.68
N LEU A 162 6.11 -17.02 -7.68
CA LEU A 162 5.72 -16.32 -6.47
C LEU A 162 4.63 -17.12 -5.74
N ARG A 163 4.53 -16.96 -4.43
CA ARG A 163 3.66 -17.79 -3.59
C ARG A 163 2.85 -16.96 -2.61
N GLY A 164 1.62 -17.39 -2.36
CA GLY A 164 0.78 -16.93 -1.26
C GLY A 164 0.50 -15.43 -1.27
N ASP A 165 0.55 -14.81 -0.10
CA ASP A 165 0.42 -13.37 0.08
C ASP A 165 1.70 -12.67 -0.40
N ILE A 166 1.58 -11.88 -1.47
CA ILE A 166 2.72 -11.21 -2.14
C ILE A 166 2.71 -9.71 -1.81
N LEU A 167 3.86 -9.18 -1.40
CA LEU A 167 4.16 -7.76 -1.36
C LEU A 167 5.13 -7.41 -2.50
N GLU A 168 4.80 -6.46 -3.35
CA GLU A 168 5.71 -5.86 -4.32
C GLU A 168 6.18 -4.49 -3.80
N ILE A 169 7.47 -4.34 -3.57
CA ILE A 169 8.09 -3.06 -3.17
C ILE A 169 8.65 -2.32 -4.37
N CYS A 170 8.56 -0.99 -4.34
CA CYS A 170 9.00 -0.11 -5.43
C CYS A 170 8.31 -0.42 -6.76
N CYS A 171 6.98 -0.51 -6.76
CA CYS A 171 6.21 -0.88 -7.96
C CYS A 171 6.22 0.21 -9.05
N GLY A 172 6.58 1.46 -8.71
CA GLY A 172 6.55 2.60 -9.61
C GLY A 172 5.20 2.77 -10.28
N ASN A 173 5.20 2.83 -11.61
CA ASN A 173 3.99 2.93 -12.44
C ASN A 173 3.38 1.57 -12.79
N GLY A 174 3.81 0.47 -12.16
CA GLY A 174 3.26 -0.86 -12.39
C GLY A 174 3.77 -1.57 -13.64
N MET A 175 4.87 -1.12 -14.25
CA MET A 175 5.46 -1.81 -15.42
C MET A 175 5.83 -3.27 -15.12
N SER A 176 6.22 -3.57 -13.87
CA SER A 176 6.43 -4.94 -13.40
C SER A 176 5.14 -5.60 -12.91
N THR A 177 4.24 -4.83 -12.31
CA THR A 177 2.99 -5.33 -11.74
C THR A 177 2.03 -5.83 -12.81
N LEU A 178 1.94 -5.16 -13.95
CA LEU A 178 1.05 -5.53 -15.05
C LEU A 178 1.27 -6.98 -15.53
N PRO A 179 2.49 -7.44 -15.85
CA PRO A 179 2.70 -8.85 -16.19
C PRO A 179 2.48 -9.80 -15.00
N LEU A 180 2.61 -9.37 -13.74
CA LEU A 180 2.22 -10.19 -12.60
C LEU A 180 0.72 -10.48 -12.62
N HIS A 181 -0.10 -9.47 -12.90
CA HIS A 181 -1.56 -9.63 -13.03
C HIS A 181 -1.94 -10.56 -14.18
N GLU A 182 -1.30 -10.43 -15.34
CA GLU A 182 -1.52 -11.32 -16.49
C GLU A 182 -1.17 -12.80 -16.18
N LEU A 183 -0.20 -13.02 -15.29
CA LEU A 183 0.18 -14.35 -14.79
C LEU A 183 -0.69 -14.86 -13.64
N GLY A 184 -1.71 -14.10 -13.23
CA GLY A 184 -2.65 -14.47 -12.17
C GLY A 184 -2.20 -14.13 -10.76
N TYR A 185 -1.09 -13.39 -10.59
CA TYR A 185 -0.68 -12.87 -9.30
C TYR A 185 -1.46 -11.59 -8.93
N SER A 186 -1.69 -11.38 -7.63
CA SER A 186 -2.40 -10.21 -7.10
C SER A 186 -1.63 -9.61 -5.91
N PRO A 187 -0.43 -9.05 -6.16
CA PRO A 187 0.41 -8.47 -5.11
C PRO A 187 -0.29 -7.27 -4.46
N LEU A 188 0.01 -7.04 -3.18
CA LEU A 188 -0.09 -5.71 -2.60
C LEU A 188 1.14 -4.93 -3.06
N THR A 189 0.96 -3.79 -3.71
CA THR A 189 2.06 -3.00 -4.28
C THR A 189 2.28 -1.72 -3.49
N ILE A 190 3.54 -1.34 -3.35
CA ILE A 190 3.92 -0.10 -2.66
C ILE A 190 4.99 0.67 -3.44
N ASP A 191 4.90 1.99 -3.36
CA ASP A 191 5.93 2.92 -3.83
C ASP A 191 5.80 4.23 -3.04
N ASP A 192 6.89 4.99 -2.88
CA ASP A 192 6.85 6.29 -2.21
C ASP A 192 6.59 7.44 -3.20
N ASP A 193 6.78 7.21 -4.51
CA ASP A 193 6.48 8.18 -5.56
C ASP A 193 4.99 8.11 -5.96
N LYS A 194 4.19 9.01 -5.37
CA LYS A 194 2.77 9.13 -5.71
C LYS A 194 2.53 9.43 -7.19
N CYS A 195 3.46 10.09 -7.90
CA CYS A 195 3.29 10.39 -9.32
C CYS A 195 3.37 9.12 -10.15
N GLN A 196 4.32 8.24 -9.85
CA GLN A 196 4.45 6.95 -10.53
C GLN A 196 3.22 6.07 -10.29
N ILE A 197 2.77 5.96 -9.04
CA ILE A 197 1.53 5.24 -8.70
C ILE A 197 0.33 5.83 -9.46
N CYS A 198 0.19 7.16 -9.50
CA CYS A 198 -0.90 7.81 -10.24
C CYS A 198 -0.90 7.42 -11.73
N GLN A 199 0.27 7.42 -12.39
CA GLN A 199 0.38 7.00 -13.79
C GLN A 199 -0.03 5.52 -13.96
N GLY A 200 0.46 4.64 -13.07
CA GLY A 200 0.13 3.21 -13.12
C GLY A 200 -1.36 2.93 -12.95
N LEU A 201 -2.01 3.64 -12.03
CA LEU A 201 -3.46 3.54 -11.83
C LEU A 201 -4.25 4.13 -13.02
N GLU A 202 -3.81 5.25 -13.62
CA GLU A 202 -4.43 5.83 -14.83
C GLU A 202 -4.34 4.92 -16.07
N HIS A 203 -3.38 4.00 -16.06
CA HIS A 203 -3.16 3.00 -17.11
C HIS A 203 -3.68 1.60 -16.74
N GLU A 204 -4.32 1.44 -15.58
CA GLU A 204 -4.82 0.16 -15.08
C GLU A 204 -3.72 -0.91 -14.93
N ALA A 205 -2.45 -0.50 -14.84
CA ALA A 205 -1.33 -1.39 -14.55
C ALA A 205 -1.21 -1.69 -13.04
N LEU A 206 -1.77 -0.80 -12.23
CA LEU A 206 -1.94 -0.96 -10.79
C LEU A 206 -3.43 -1.05 -10.47
N HIS A 207 -3.78 -1.89 -9.51
CA HIS A 207 -5.15 -2.04 -9.03
C HIS A 207 -5.40 -1.13 -7.82
N PRO A 208 -6.46 -0.30 -7.81
CA PRO A 208 -6.72 0.65 -6.73
C PRO A 208 -6.79 0.00 -5.35
N GLU A 209 -7.39 -1.17 -5.23
CA GLU A 209 -7.60 -1.92 -3.99
C GLU A 209 -6.34 -2.66 -3.48
N LYS A 210 -5.23 -2.55 -4.23
CA LYS A 210 -3.97 -3.25 -3.98
C LYS A 210 -2.74 -2.34 -4.00
N THR A 211 -2.89 -1.03 -4.07
CA THR A 211 -1.76 -0.12 -4.28
C THR A 211 -1.68 0.93 -3.18
N ILE A 212 -0.53 1.10 -2.54
CA ILE A 212 -0.35 2.04 -1.43
C ILE A 212 0.84 2.97 -1.70
N VAL A 213 0.62 4.28 -1.56
CA VAL A 213 1.73 5.24 -1.44
C VAL A 213 2.36 5.13 -0.05
N LEU A 214 3.56 4.55 0.04
CA LEU A 214 4.21 4.24 1.30
C LEU A 214 5.75 4.14 1.17
N ASP A 215 6.46 4.72 2.15
CA ASP A 215 7.92 4.58 2.28
C ASP A 215 8.29 3.17 2.77
N ALA A 216 8.89 2.39 1.86
CA ALA A 216 9.31 1.02 2.11
C ALA A 216 10.46 0.88 3.14
N THR A 217 11.10 1.99 3.56
CA THR A 217 12.07 1.97 4.67
C THR A 217 11.43 1.90 6.05
N ASN A 218 10.09 1.89 6.15
CA ASN A 218 9.35 1.88 7.41
C ASN A 218 8.25 0.81 7.45
N LEU A 219 8.37 -0.26 6.66
CA LEU A 219 7.31 -1.26 6.48
C LEU A 219 6.86 -1.93 7.76
N SER A 220 7.77 -2.19 8.70
CA SER A 220 7.41 -2.83 9.97
C SER A 220 6.51 -1.94 10.83
N GLN A 221 6.33 -0.67 10.48
CA GLN A 221 5.35 0.20 11.14
C GLN A 221 3.93 0.00 10.60
N PHE A 222 3.77 -0.54 9.40
CA PHE A 222 2.50 -0.66 8.68
C PHE A 222 2.05 -2.10 8.45
N PHE A 223 2.91 -3.08 8.69
CA PHE A 223 2.61 -4.49 8.49
C PHE A 223 3.12 -5.31 9.66
N ARG A 224 2.45 -6.45 9.93
CA ARG A 224 2.89 -7.41 10.96
C ARG A 224 4.11 -8.16 10.45
N GLU A 225 5.05 -8.46 11.34
CA GLU A 225 6.14 -9.36 11.01
C GLU A 225 5.59 -10.72 10.56
N GLY A 226 6.21 -11.33 9.54
CA GLY A 226 5.76 -12.59 9.00
C GLY A 226 4.35 -12.57 8.38
N SER A 227 3.92 -11.45 7.77
CA SER A 227 2.61 -11.36 7.14
C SER A 227 2.58 -11.77 5.66
N PHE A 228 3.74 -11.91 4.99
CA PHE A 228 3.80 -12.22 3.56
C PHE A 228 4.55 -13.53 3.29
N ASP A 229 4.04 -14.30 2.32
CA ASP A 229 4.71 -15.50 1.83
C ASP A 229 5.81 -15.14 0.82
N THR A 230 5.63 -14.05 0.08
CA THR A 230 6.62 -13.54 -0.88
C THR A 230 6.76 -12.02 -0.77
N VAL A 231 7.99 -11.53 -0.80
CA VAL A 231 8.30 -10.13 -1.06
C VAL A 231 9.10 -10.04 -2.34
N ALA A 232 8.61 -9.25 -3.29
CA ALA A 232 9.23 -9.06 -4.59
C ALA A 232 9.56 -7.57 -4.83
N GLY A 233 10.59 -7.30 -5.61
CA GLY A 233 10.94 -5.95 -6.05
C GLY A 233 11.64 -6.02 -7.39
N PHE A 234 11.05 -5.41 -8.42
CA PHE A 234 11.47 -5.60 -9.79
C PHE A 234 12.05 -4.31 -10.37
N MET A 235 13.32 -4.37 -10.76
CA MET A 235 14.14 -3.22 -11.14
C MET A 235 14.07 -2.15 -10.08
N LEU A 236 14.54 -2.53 -8.90
CA LEU A 236 14.78 -1.58 -7.83
C LEU A 236 15.66 -0.44 -8.39
N GLY A 237 15.38 0.78 -7.92
CA GLY A 237 16.02 2.00 -8.40
C GLY A 237 17.54 1.94 -8.34
N THR A 238 18.20 2.94 -8.93
CA THR A 238 19.67 2.87 -9.06
C THR A 238 20.35 2.91 -7.69
N ILE A 239 21.11 1.85 -7.38
CA ILE A 239 21.76 1.66 -6.08
C ILE A 239 23.23 2.05 -6.19
N TYR A 240 23.61 3.05 -5.42
CA TYR A 240 24.95 3.60 -5.36
C TYR A 240 25.48 3.56 -3.93
N THR A 241 26.80 3.68 -3.78
CA THR A 241 27.42 3.73 -2.45
C THR A 241 26.87 4.87 -1.57
N PHE A 242 26.47 6.00 -2.16
CA PHE A 242 25.98 7.16 -1.40
C PHE A 242 24.52 7.04 -0.93
N ASN A 243 23.70 6.18 -1.56
CA ASN A 243 22.30 5.95 -1.18
C ASN A 243 22.05 4.52 -0.65
N LYS A 244 23.10 3.70 -0.52
CA LYS A 244 23.00 2.29 -0.09
C LYS A 244 22.24 2.15 1.23
N ASP A 245 22.45 3.05 2.20
CA ASP A 245 21.82 2.94 3.53
C ASP A 245 20.28 2.93 3.46
N ILE A 246 19.69 3.63 2.47
CA ILE A 246 18.24 3.62 2.22
C ILE A 246 17.79 2.23 1.76
N TRP A 247 18.51 1.65 0.79
CA TRP A 247 18.25 0.32 0.25
C TRP A 247 18.49 -0.79 1.28
N GLU A 248 19.55 -0.65 2.08
CA GLU A 248 19.85 -1.58 3.17
C GLU A 248 18.70 -1.59 4.20
N LYS A 249 18.21 -0.41 4.58
CA LYS A 249 17.06 -0.29 5.48
C LYS A 249 15.78 -0.88 4.87
N MET A 250 15.50 -0.56 3.60
CA MET A 250 14.33 -1.08 2.88
C MET A 250 14.33 -2.61 2.81
N VAL A 251 15.43 -3.22 2.40
CA VAL A 251 15.56 -4.68 2.34
C VAL A 251 15.46 -5.30 3.73
N SER A 252 16.08 -4.69 4.75
CA SER A 252 15.94 -5.17 6.13
C SER A 252 14.49 -5.15 6.61
N GLU A 253 13.73 -4.11 6.28
CA GLU A 253 12.31 -4.02 6.63
C GLU A 253 11.47 -5.04 5.85
N ALA A 254 11.75 -5.24 4.57
CA ALA A 254 11.11 -6.25 3.72
C ALA A 254 11.31 -7.67 4.27
N VAL A 255 12.54 -8.02 4.69
CA VAL A 255 12.83 -9.36 5.26
C VAL A 255 12.00 -9.64 6.52
N ARG A 256 11.80 -8.64 7.38
CA ARG A 256 11.00 -8.82 8.62
C ARG A 256 9.55 -9.18 8.35
N LEU A 257 9.04 -8.83 7.16
CA LEU A 257 7.66 -9.11 6.78
C LEU A 257 7.47 -10.53 6.22
N LEU A 258 8.55 -11.24 5.88
CA LEU A 258 8.47 -12.61 5.37
C LEU A 258 8.11 -13.59 6.48
N LYS A 259 7.16 -14.48 6.18
CA LYS A 259 6.89 -15.67 6.99
C LYS A 259 8.16 -16.54 7.05
N PRO A 260 8.33 -17.37 8.10
CA PRO A 260 9.37 -18.40 8.08
C PRO A 260 9.25 -19.29 6.83
N GLY A 261 10.33 -19.43 6.06
CA GLY A 261 10.33 -20.09 4.75
C GLY A 261 9.83 -19.23 3.59
N GLY A 262 9.53 -17.95 3.84
CA GLY A 262 9.05 -17.00 2.85
C GLY A 262 10.10 -16.65 1.81
N MET A 263 9.66 -16.26 0.62
CA MET A 263 10.49 -16.03 -0.56
C MET A 263 10.79 -14.54 -0.77
N MET A 264 12.03 -14.22 -1.10
CA MET A 264 12.44 -12.91 -1.58
C MET A 264 12.87 -13.03 -3.04
N LEU A 265 12.33 -12.18 -3.92
CA LEU A 265 12.75 -12.07 -5.32
C LEU A 265 13.02 -10.60 -5.66
N LEU A 266 14.29 -10.25 -5.87
CA LEU A 266 14.69 -8.88 -6.21
C LEU A 266 15.39 -8.87 -7.56
N THR A 267 15.16 -7.83 -8.37
CA THR A 267 15.90 -7.63 -9.62
C THR A 267 16.45 -6.21 -9.72
N VAL A 268 17.61 -6.07 -10.36
CA VAL A 268 18.32 -4.81 -10.61
C VAL A 268 19.01 -4.82 -11.97
N ASN A 269 19.58 -3.69 -12.38
CA ASN A 269 20.30 -3.55 -13.65
C ASN A 269 21.75 -4.06 -13.56
N LYS A 270 22.43 -3.83 -12.44
CA LYS A 270 23.87 -4.10 -12.33
C LYS A 270 24.19 -5.07 -11.19
N ARG A 271 25.27 -5.83 -11.38
CA ARG A 271 25.72 -6.80 -10.40
C ARG A 271 26.06 -6.14 -9.06
N GLU A 272 26.73 -4.98 -9.13
CA GLU A 272 27.19 -4.24 -7.96
C GLU A 272 26.01 -3.76 -7.11
N GLU A 273 24.88 -3.42 -7.73
CA GLU A 273 23.63 -3.06 -7.05
C GLU A 273 23.10 -4.28 -6.26
N MET A 274 23.10 -5.46 -6.88
CA MET A 274 22.63 -6.69 -6.23
C MET A 274 23.57 -7.16 -5.12
N GLU A 275 24.88 -6.98 -5.28
CA GLU A 275 25.87 -7.32 -4.25
C GLU A 275 25.69 -6.48 -2.98
N ILE A 276 25.30 -5.19 -3.12
CA ILE A 276 24.91 -4.35 -1.98
C ILE A 276 23.72 -4.96 -1.25
N LEU A 277 22.64 -5.30 -1.98
CA LEU A 277 21.43 -5.88 -1.38
C LEU A 277 21.71 -7.24 -0.73
N LYS A 278 22.49 -8.09 -1.39
CA LYS A 278 22.88 -9.41 -0.88
C LYS A 278 23.63 -9.30 0.45
N SER A 279 24.49 -8.30 0.62
CA SER A 279 25.21 -8.13 1.89
C SER A 279 24.25 -8.00 3.09
N VAL A 280 23.10 -7.34 2.91
CA VAL A 280 22.05 -7.20 3.93
C VAL A 280 21.23 -8.46 4.08
N LEU A 281 20.90 -9.11 2.97
CA LEU A 281 20.17 -10.38 2.97
C LEU A 281 20.96 -11.46 3.74
N ASP A 282 22.28 -11.52 3.56
CA ASP A 282 23.14 -12.45 4.27
C ASP A 282 23.20 -12.15 5.79
N MET A 283 23.18 -10.87 6.18
CA MET A 283 23.10 -10.46 7.60
C MET A 283 21.74 -10.77 8.24
N THR A 284 20.67 -10.81 7.45
CA THR A 284 19.29 -11.08 7.90
C THR A 284 18.91 -12.56 7.83
N ARG A 285 19.90 -13.46 7.66
CA ARG A 285 19.77 -14.93 7.58
C ARG A 285 18.98 -15.45 6.37
N MET A 286 18.69 -14.59 5.40
CA MET A 286 18.15 -15.04 4.11
C MET A 286 19.18 -15.93 3.42
N LYS A 287 18.74 -17.05 2.88
CA LYS A 287 19.57 -17.96 2.08
C LYS A 287 19.16 -17.84 0.62
N GLY A 288 20.04 -17.35 -0.23
CA GLY A 288 19.74 -17.13 -1.63
C GLY A 288 20.96 -16.81 -2.48
N ASP A 289 20.74 -16.89 -3.78
CA ASP A 289 21.78 -16.81 -4.81
C ASP A 289 21.58 -15.57 -5.69
N ILE A 290 22.69 -15.02 -6.17
CA ILE A 290 22.68 -14.03 -7.26
C ILE A 290 22.72 -14.81 -8.58
N ILE A 291 21.76 -14.52 -9.44
CA ILE A 291 21.64 -15.11 -10.77
C ILE A 291 21.97 -14.04 -11.80
N ASP A 292 22.90 -14.39 -12.68
CA ASP A 292 23.16 -13.64 -13.91
C ASP A 292 22.02 -13.93 -14.88
N ASN A 293 21.15 -12.94 -15.09
CA ASN A 293 20.07 -13.03 -16.04
C ASN A 293 20.40 -12.23 -17.31
N THR A 294 21.63 -11.74 -17.49
CA THR A 294 21.96 -10.68 -18.47
C THR A 294 21.67 -11.07 -19.92
N ASP A 295 21.29 -10.07 -20.73
CA ASP A 295 21.17 -10.21 -22.18
C ASP A 295 21.51 -8.91 -22.92
N ASP A 296 21.45 -8.94 -24.25
CA ASP A 296 21.70 -7.79 -25.12
C ASP A 296 20.44 -6.95 -25.42
N LYS A 297 19.31 -7.26 -24.78
CA LYS A 297 17.98 -6.69 -25.14
C LYS A 297 17.58 -5.49 -24.29
N GLY A 298 18.34 -5.13 -23.27
CA GLY A 298 18.07 -3.92 -22.48
C GLY A 298 18.75 -3.89 -21.12
N ILE A 299 18.21 -3.06 -20.22
CA ILE A 299 18.73 -2.82 -18.86
C ILE A 299 17.87 -3.45 -17.77
N TYR A 300 16.72 -4.01 -18.14
CA TYR A 300 15.74 -4.49 -17.16
C TYR A 300 16.09 -5.89 -16.65
N ASP A 301 15.89 -6.11 -15.35
CA ASP A 301 15.95 -7.39 -14.65
C ASP A 301 17.20 -8.21 -14.99
N GLN A 302 18.36 -7.55 -15.07
CA GLN A 302 19.65 -8.12 -15.52
C GLN A 302 20.32 -8.97 -14.44
N TRP A 303 20.18 -8.59 -13.18
CA TRP A 303 20.68 -9.34 -12.03
C TRP A 303 19.55 -9.64 -11.07
N VAL A 304 19.46 -10.89 -10.64
CA VAL A 304 18.35 -11.37 -9.81
C VAL A 304 18.90 -11.95 -8.51
N TYR A 305 18.24 -11.66 -7.41
CA TYR A 305 18.36 -12.43 -6.18
C TYR A 305 17.10 -13.24 -5.98
N VAL A 306 17.26 -14.53 -5.69
CA VAL A 306 16.18 -15.39 -5.20
C VAL A 306 16.66 -16.07 -3.92
N GLY A 307 15.88 -15.94 -2.85
CA GLY A 307 16.22 -16.55 -1.57
C GLY A 307 15.01 -16.80 -0.68
N THR A 308 15.24 -17.55 0.40
CA THR A 308 14.24 -17.88 1.42
C THR A 308 14.74 -17.55 2.82
N GLY A 309 13.84 -17.04 3.67
CA GLY A 309 14.10 -16.68 5.07
C GLY A 309 13.76 -17.76 6.08
#